data_AF-A0A845R5J8-F1
#
_entry.id   AF-A0A845R5J8-F1
#
_cell.length_a   1.000
_cell.length_b   1.000
_cell.length_c   1.000
_cell.angle_alpha   90.00
_cell.angle_beta   90.00
_cell.angle_gamma   90.00
#
_symmetry.space_group_name_H-M   'P 1'
#
loop_
_entity.id
_entity.type
_entity.pdbx_description
1 polymer ?
#
loop_
_entity_poly.entity_id
_entity_poly.type
_entity_poly.pdbx_seq_one_letter_code
_entity_poly.pdbx_strand_id
1 'polypeptide(L)' 'MPPYIKREAKCCGSCVHFRRHYIKRGIDYYYPLDYGHCTYPRNKAREAGDACPHWKAVEEK' A
#
# COMPACT_ATOMS: atom_id res chain seq x y z
N MET A 1 -4.09 -10.57 -29.67
CA MET A 1 -3.41 -10.13 -28.42
C MET A 1 -4.11 -10.82 -27.27
N PRO A 2 -3.40 -11.54 -26.39
CA PRO A 2 -4.01 -12.09 -25.18
C PRO A 2 -4.64 -10.95 -24.37
N PRO A 3 -5.83 -11.13 -23.78
CA PRO A 3 -6.42 -10.12 -22.91
C PRO A 3 -5.47 -9.87 -21.73
N TYR A 4 -5.22 -8.59 -21.42
CA TYR A 4 -4.42 -8.20 -20.27
C TYR A 4 -5.15 -8.60 -18.98
N ILE A 5 -4.72 -9.70 -18.36
CA ILE A 5 -5.23 -10.15 -17.08
C ILE A 5 -4.46 -9.39 -15.99
N LYS A 6 -5.12 -8.41 -15.39
CA LYS A 6 -4.57 -7.62 -14.26
C LYS A 6 -4.50 -8.53 -13.03
N ARG A 7 -3.38 -9.24 -12.86
CA ARG A 7 -3.11 -9.99 -11.63
C ARG A 7 -2.93 -8.97 -10.52
N GLU A 8 -3.82 -8.98 -9.55
CA GLU A 8 -3.69 -8.15 -8.35
C GLU A 8 -2.38 -8.54 -7.66
N ALA A 9 -1.38 -7.67 -7.81
CA ALA A 9 -0.08 -7.90 -7.21
C ALA A 9 -0.26 -7.85 -5.67
N LYS A 10 0.21 -8.90 -4.98
CA LYS A 10 0.20 -9.00 -3.52
C LYS A 10 1.25 -8.05 -2.93
N CYS A 11 1.01 -6.76 -3.08
CA CYS A 11 1.89 -5.67 -2.67
C CYS A 11 1.35 -5.01 -1.39
N CYS A 12 2.21 -4.32 -0.66
CA CYS A 12 1.86 -3.61 0.57
C CYS A 12 0.76 -2.59 0.32
N GLY A 13 0.73 -1.94 -0.85
CA GLY A 13 -0.34 -1.02 -1.24
C GLY A 13 -1.75 -1.62 -1.21
N SER A 14 -1.90 -2.94 -1.37
CA SER A 14 -3.16 -3.69 -1.29
C SER A 14 -3.30 -4.49 0.02
N CYS A 15 -2.41 -4.26 0.99
CA CYS A 15 -2.38 -4.96 2.27
C CYS A 15 -3.15 -4.21 3.36
N VAL A 16 -3.96 -4.92 4.15
CA VAL A 16 -4.66 -4.37 5.33
C VAL A 16 -3.72 -3.86 6.43
N HIS A 17 -2.49 -4.38 6.47
CA HIS A 17 -1.49 -3.98 7.44
C HIS A 17 -0.67 -2.75 7.01
N PHE A 18 -0.76 -2.34 5.74
CA PHE A 18 0.01 -1.20 5.26
C PHE A 18 -0.71 0.12 5.55
N ARG A 19 0.05 1.09 6.05
CA ARG A 19 -0.39 2.44 6.33
C ARG A 19 0.44 3.41 5.51
N ARG A 20 -0.19 3.92 4.45
CA ARG A 20 0.39 4.91 3.54
C ARG A 20 0.58 6.24 4.26
N HIS A 21 1.71 6.90 4.03
CA HIS A 21 1.93 8.26 4.50
C HIS A 21 1.36 9.28 3.54
N TYR A 22 0.87 10.38 4.10
CA TYR A 22 0.36 11.51 3.34
C TYR A 22 1.13 12.75 3.75
N ILE A 23 1.49 13.56 2.77
CA ILE A 23 2.08 14.87 3.02
C ILE A 23 1.03 15.95 2.75
N LYS A 24 0.98 16.95 3.61
CA LYS A 24 0.13 18.12 3.42
C LYS A 24 0.82 19.06 2.43
N ARG A 25 0.13 19.44 1.35
CA ARG A 25 0.61 20.41 0.36
C ARG A 25 -0.41 21.55 0.23
N GLY A 26 -0.07 22.72 0.75
CA GLY A 26 -1.00 23.85 0.82
C GLY A 26 -1.95 23.77 2.03
N ILE A 27 -3.10 24.44 1.93
CA ILE A 27 -4.01 24.63 3.07
C ILE A 27 -4.84 23.37 3.35
N ASP A 28 -5.34 22.68 2.33
CA ASP A 28 -6.31 21.57 2.50
C ASP A 28 -6.03 20.31 1.68
N TYR A 29 -4.89 20.20 0.97
CA TYR A 29 -4.59 19.04 0.15
C TYR A 29 -3.60 18.09 0.83
N TYR A 30 -3.93 16.81 0.82
CA TYR A 30 -3.06 15.73 1.27
C TYR A 30 -2.71 14.84 0.09
N TYR A 31 -1.41 14.65 -0.16
CA TYR A 31 -0.92 13.82 -1.25
C TYR A 31 -0.45 12.48 -0.71
N PRO A 32 -0.94 11.35 -1.26
CA PRO A 32 -0.41 10.04 -0.92
C PRO A 32 1.04 9.93 -1.38
N LEU A 33 1.91 9.45 -0.50
CA LEU A 33 3.25 9.01 -0.88
C LEU A 33 3.23 7.52 -1.20
N ASP A 34 4.14 7.07 -2.07
CA ASP A 34 4.42 5.64 -2.23
C ASP A 34 5.09 5.04 -0.99
N TYR A 35 5.52 5.88 -0.05
CA TYR A 35 6.12 5.48 1.21
C TYR A 35 5.09 5.34 2.34
N GLY A 36 5.33 4.40 3.23
CA GLY A 36 4.52 4.17 4.41
C GLY A 36 5.17 3.18 5.35
N HIS A 37 4.34 2.45 6.09
CA HIS A 37 4.82 1.44 7.03
C HIS A 37 3.83 0.28 7.12
N CYS A 38 4.36 -0.91 7.44
CA CYS A 38 3.53 -2.06 7.79
C CYS A 38 3.33 -2.09 9.31
N THR A 39 2.10 -2.29 9.76
CA THR A 39 1.81 -2.51 11.18
C THR A 39 2.21 -3.91 11.63
N TYR A 40 2.27 -4.88 10.71
CA TYR A 40 2.62 -6.27 11.02
C TYR A 40 3.41 -6.96 9.88
N PRO A 41 4.64 -7.45 10.13
CA PRO A 41 5.50 -7.10 11.26
C PRO A 41 5.78 -5.60 11.23
N ARG A 42 5.86 -4.95 12.40
CA ARG A 42 6.05 -3.50 12.49
C ARG A 42 7.33 -3.10 11.75
N ASN A 43 7.18 -2.59 10.53
CA ASN A 43 8.28 -2.16 9.69
C ASN A 43 7.98 -0.75 9.19
N LYS A 44 8.81 0.21 9.61
CA LYS A 44 8.62 1.63 9.33
C LYS A 44 9.01 2.04 7.91
N ALA A 45 9.82 1.24 7.23
CA ALA A 45 10.31 1.54 5.88
C ALA A 45 9.70 0.53 4.89
N ARG A 46 8.58 0.91 4.30
CA ARG A 46 7.91 0.14 3.25
C ARG A 46 7.37 1.05 2.17
N GLU A 47 7.44 0.58 0.94
CA GLU A 47 6.79 1.22 -0.20
C GLU A 47 5.52 0.48 -0.62
N ALA A 48 4.61 1.17 -1.30
CA ALA A 48 3.35 0.60 -1.78
C ALA A 48 3.58 -0.57 -2.75
N GLY A 49 4.68 -0.56 -3.49
CA GLY A 49 5.08 -1.64 -4.40
C GLY A 49 5.72 -2.86 -3.72
N ASP A 50 6.20 -2.73 -2.49
CA ASP A 50 6.88 -3.84 -1.80
C ASP A 50 5.92 -5.00 -1.55
N ALA A 51 6.41 -6.24 -1.59
CA ALA A 51 5.67 -7.40 -1.09
C ALA A 51 6.06 -7.68 0.37
N CYS A 52 5.08 -8.09 1.20
CA CYS A 52 5.35 -8.56 2.56
C CYS A 52 4.90 -10.03 2.75
N PRO A 53 5.62 -10.84 3.55
CA PRO A 53 5.23 -12.24 3.80
C PRO A 53 3.91 -12.38 4.54
N HIS A 54 3.54 -11.36 5.32
CA HIS A 54 2.29 -11.30 6.10
C HIS A 54 1.20 -10.52 5.38
N TRP A 55 1.25 -10.48 4.05
CA TRP A 55 0.28 -9.76 3.24
C TRP A 55 -1.12 -10.37 3.42
N LYS A 56 -2.09 -9.51 3.66
CA LYS A 56 -3.51 -9.85 3.73
C LYS A 56 -4.30 -8.82 2.92
N ALA A 57 -5.18 -9.30 2.05
CA ALA A 57 -6.08 -8.45 1.29
C ALA A 57 -6.92 -7.59 2.23
N VAL A 58 -7.15 -6.34 1.85
CA VAL A 58 -8.17 -5.50 2.48
C VAL A 58 -9.52 -6.09 2.09
N GLU A 59 -10.26 -6.63 3.05
CA GLU A 59 -11.65 -7.04 2.81
C GLU A 59 -12.48 -5.76 2.64
N GLU A 60 -12.97 -5.50 1.41
CA GLU A 60 -14.04 -4.52 1.21
C GLU A 60 -15.30 -5.03 1.91
N LYS A 61 -15.89 -4.19 2.76
CA LYS A 61 -17.04 -4.53 3.61
C LYS A 61 -18.27 -3.75 3.17
#